data_AF-A0A7D9INE8-F1
#
_entry.id   AF-A0A7D9INE8-F1
#
_cell.length_a   1.000
_cell.length_b   1.000
_cell.length_c   1.000
_cell.angle_alpha   90.00
_cell.angle_beta   90.00
_cell.angle_gamma   90.00
#
_symmetry.space_group_name_H-M   'P 1'
#
loop_
_entity.id
_entity.type
_entity.pdbx_description
1 polymer ?
#
loop_
_entity_poly.entity_id
_entity_poly.type
_entity_poly.pdbx_seq_one_letter_code
_entity_poly.pdbx_strand_id
1 'polypeptide(L)'
;MYFTRVSCSEKYFCEDGLYVPHEELENCRELTVVVKTMPVNNSRNTPPGNDVDVSYPAGEKQQNNASKSSSTDCCSDKVKDEQKFDFQQGGDCDCEQLNIASKCASLDRTQFENDETVKSSKSHPQGEYLCNNHCENLCVCSDKRKFESDIQLFINEVLSQLEEPYILDIDMDFFSTLNPFKTMFSKEEFEALKRFYEFPQVDSHEEPDIMDASQRHKENVERLERTLNFLNESEGDDSDTEKQPPSIDLGFMEFIKKWRDSRHELIDYEMVHSAGMTTTLPVHITDKRDIAIMIKTLEQLLFLLPKPTIITIARSSVDDYTPPTSVDVIQSCLITCLENCYKENIELFPKYKDE
;
A
#
# COMPACT_ATOMS: atom_id res chain seq x y z
N MET A 1 27.81 -8.79 -4.36
CA MET A 1 26.41 -8.35 -4.25
C MET A 1 25.61 -9.57 -3.87
N TYR A 2 24.94 -9.59 -2.71
CA TYR A 2 24.09 -10.71 -2.32
C TYR A 2 22.69 -10.42 -2.85
N PHE A 3 22.20 -11.26 -3.75
CA PHE A 3 20.84 -11.16 -4.27
C PHE A 3 19.96 -12.17 -3.55
N THR A 4 18.84 -11.71 -3.00
CA THR A 4 17.81 -12.62 -2.47
C THR A 4 17.13 -13.31 -3.65
N ARG A 5 16.98 -14.63 -3.54
CA ARG A 5 16.23 -15.49 -4.46
C ARG A 5 15.33 -16.40 -3.65
N VAL A 6 14.26 -16.88 -4.26
CA VAL A 6 13.27 -17.75 -3.61
C VAL A 6 12.93 -18.93 -4.50
N SER A 7 12.61 -20.08 -3.90
CA SER A 7 12.04 -21.24 -4.61
C SER A 7 10.51 -21.25 -4.56
N CYS A 8 9.88 -20.08 -4.47
CA CYS A 8 8.43 -19.92 -4.41
C CYS A 8 7.91 -19.57 -5.80
N SER A 9 7.22 -20.51 -6.45
CA SER A 9 6.67 -20.37 -7.82
C SER A 9 5.42 -19.49 -7.91
N GLU A 10 5.10 -18.72 -6.86
CA GLU A 10 4.05 -17.72 -6.91
C GLU A 10 4.38 -16.65 -7.96
N LYS A 11 3.36 -16.21 -8.71
CA LYS A 11 3.52 -15.38 -9.90
C LYS A 11 4.42 -14.16 -9.66
N TYR A 12 4.19 -13.47 -8.55
CA TYR A 12 4.93 -12.26 -8.15
C TYR A 12 6.46 -12.45 -8.17
N PHE A 13 6.98 -13.53 -7.56
CA PHE A 13 8.43 -13.78 -7.52
C PHE A 13 9.00 -14.22 -8.87
N CYS A 14 8.16 -14.75 -9.76
CA CYS A 14 8.56 -15.17 -11.10
C CYS A 14 8.63 -13.95 -12.03
N GLU A 15 7.66 -13.02 -11.92
CA GLU A 15 7.66 -11.75 -12.65
C GLU A 15 8.86 -10.87 -12.25
N ASP A 16 9.17 -10.75 -10.96
CA ASP A 16 10.33 -9.98 -10.47
C ASP A 16 11.69 -10.68 -10.72
N GLY A 17 11.72 -11.83 -11.40
CA GLY A 17 12.96 -12.58 -11.67
C GLY A 17 13.69 -13.09 -10.41
N LEU A 18 12.94 -13.29 -9.32
CA LEU A 18 13.44 -13.76 -8.01
C LEU A 18 13.39 -15.28 -7.86
N TYR A 19 12.57 -15.97 -8.66
CA TYR A 19 12.46 -17.43 -8.65
C TYR A 19 13.75 -18.11 -9.13
N VAL A 20 14.21 -19.13 -8.38
CA VAL A 20 15.19 -20.15 -8.81
C VAL A 20 14.84 -21.52 -8.17
N PRO A 21 15.26 -22.65 -8.77
CA PRO A 21 15.09 -23.97 -8.16
C PRO A 21 15.73 -24.07 -6.76
N HIS A 22 15.17 -24.91 -5.89
CA HIS A 22 15.66 -25.05 -4.52
C HIS A 22 17.11 -25.55 -4.45
N GLU A 23 17.50 -26.41 -5.38
CA GLU A 23 18.86 -26.95 -5.54
C GLU A 23 19.91 -25.92 -5.99
N GLU A 24 19.49 -24.75 -6.51
CA GLU A 24 20.37 -23.64 -6.89
C GLU A 24 20.51 -22.58 -5.78
N LEU A 25 19.73 -22.69 -4.69
CA LEU A 25 19.83 -21.77 -3.56
C LEU A 25 21.01 -22.11 -2.65
N GLU A 26 21.75 -21.08 -2.24
CA GLU A 26 22.80 -21.17 -1.21
C GLU A 26 22.37 -20.42 0.06
N ASN A 27 22.84 -20.89 1.23
CA ASN A 27 22.58 -20.27 2.54
C ASN A 27 21.06 -20.12 2.88
N CYS A 28 20.26 -21.07 2.41
CA CYS A 28 18.80 -21.06 2.47
C CYS A 28 18.25 -20.85 3.90
N ARG A 29 17.16 -20.09 3.99
CA ARG A 29 16.27 -20.04 5.15
C ARG A 29 14.84 -20.19 4.66
N GLU A 30 14.04 -20.94 5.40
CA GLU A 30 12.61 -21.02 5.16
C GLU A 30 11.94 -19.73 5.65
N LEU A 31 11.03 -19.20 4.84
CA LEU A 31 10.20 -18.04 5.15
C LEU A 31 8.77 -18.35 4.73
N THR A 32 7.82 -18.21 5.65
CA THR A 32 6.40 -18.38 5.36
C THR A 32 5.74 -17.01 5.30
N VAL A 33 5.22 -16.63 4.14
CA VAL A 33 4.40 -15.42 3.97
C VAL A 33 2.94 -15.80 4.11
N VAL A 34 2.24 -15.20 5.08
CA VAL A 34 0.81 -15.46 5.32
C VAL A 34 0.02 -14.19 5.03
N VAL A 35 -0.59 -14.11 3.85
CA VAL A 35 -1.44 -12.97 3.46
C VAL A 35 -2.84 -13.16 4.06
N LYS A 36 -3.34 -12.14 4.79
CA LYS A 36 -4.70 -12.08 5.34
C LYS A 36 -5.38 -10.79 4.92
N THR A 37 -6.51 -10.91 4.21
CA THR A 37 -7.33 -9.75 3.83
C THR A 37 -8.36 -9.47 4.92
N MET A 38 -8.26 -8.30 5.57
CA MET A 38 -9.25 -7.87 6.56
C MET A 38 -10.63 -7.67 5.88
N PRO A 39 -11.73 -8.24 6.42
CA PRO A 39 -13.04 -8.03 5.86
C PRO A 39 -13.45 -6.56 6.02
N VAL A 40 -14.04 -5.98 4.96
CA VAL A 40 -14.52 -4.58 4.93
C VAL A 40 -16.04 -4.53 4.82
N ASN A 41 -16.67 -3.62 5.56
CA ASN A 41 -18.12 -3.47 5.56
C ASN A 41 -18.59 -2.64 4.36
N ASN A 42 -18.88 -3.32 3.25
CA ASN A 42 -19.32 -2.71 2.00
C ASN A 42 -20.78 -2.20 2.03
N SER A 43 -21.29 -1.70 3.16
CA SER A 43 -22.66 -1.14 3.25
C SER A 43 -22.84 0.16 2.46
N ARG A 44 -21.75 0.75 1.95
CA ARG A 44 -21.78 1.79 0.92
C ARG A 44 -21.76 1.14 -0.46
N ASN A 45 -22.94 1.02 -1.06
CA ASN A 45 -23.10 0.81 -2.51
C ASN A 45 -22.68 2.07 -3.28
N THR A 46 -21.40 2.40 -3.28
CA THR A 46 -20.80 3.17 -4.38
C THR A 46 -20.48 2.18 -5.50
N PRO A 47 -20.93 2.42 -6.75
CA PRO A 47 -20.44 1.65 -7.89
C PRO A 47 -18.90 1.68 -7.91
N PRO A 48 -18.22 0.66 -8.49
CA PRO A 48 -16.82 0.82 -8.83
C PRO A 48 -16.71 2.10 -9.68
N GLY A 49 -15.95 3.07 -9.18
CA GLY A 49 -15.67 4.27 -9.94
C GLY A 49 -14.98 3.85 -11.22
N ASN A 50 -15.54 4.24 -12.38
CA ASN A 50 -14.77 4.24 -13.61
C ASN A 50 -13.45 4.95 -13.32
N ASP A 51 -12.32 4.43 -13.81
CA ASP A 51 -10.99 5.02 -13.64
C ASP A 51 -11.07 6.54 -13.85
N VAL A 52 -11.07 7.30 -12.74
CA VAL A 52 -11.18 8.75 -12.83
C VAL A 52 -9.82 9.24 -13.27
N ASP A 53 -9.76 9.73 -14.50
CA ASP A 53 -8.57 10.26 -15.16
C ASP A 53 -8.09 11.50 -14.39
N VAL A 54 -7.33 11.29 -13.31
CA VAL A 54 -6.65 12.35 -12.57
C VAL A 54 -5.49 12.82 -13.43
N SER A 55 -5.75 13.88 -14.20
CA SER A 55 -4.69 14.60 -14.91
C SER A 55 -3.74 15.23 -13.88
N TYR A 56 -2.54 14.68 -13.80
CA TYR A 56 -1.49 15.17 -12.92
C TYR A 56 -1.10 16.60 -13.32
N PRO A 57 -1.14 17.59 -12.41
CA PRO A 57 -0.51 18.88 -12.65
C PRO A 57 1.00 18.66 -12.72
N ALA A 58 1.63 19.12 -13.80
CA ALA A 58 3.08 19.04 -13.96
C ALA A 58 3.77 19.78 -12.80
N GLY A 59 4.63 19.08 -12.06
CA GLY A 59 5.40 19.67 -10.97
C GLY A 59 6.31 20.78 -11.50
N GLU A 60 6.22 21.98 -10.91
CA GLU A 60 7.13 23.07 -11.22
C GLU A 60 8.56 22.69 -10.79
N LYS A 61 9.43 22.40 -11.77
CA LYS A 61 10.84 22.07 -11.53
C LYS A 61 11.52 23.23 -10.79
N GLN A 62 11.90 23.00 -9.53
CA GLN A 62 12.72 23.97 -8.77
C GLN A 62 14.09 24.10 -9.42
N GLN A 63 14.32 25.22 -10.12
CA GLN A 63 15.62 25.52 -10.71
C GLN A 63 16.60 26.01 -9.64
N ASN A 64 17.48 25.13 -9.20
CA ASN A 64 18.68 25.52 -8.46
C ASN A 64 19.65 26.27 -9.38
N ASN A 65 19.91 27.55 -9.08
CA ASN A 65 21.02 28.29 -9.69
C ASN A 65 21.64 29.26 -8.67
N ALA A 66 22.96 29.18 -8.52
CA ALA A 66 23.69 29.90 -7.48
C ALA A 66 24.35 31.19 -7.98
N SER A 67 24.35 32.21 -7.09
CA SER A 67 25.31 33.32 -7.03
C SER A 67 25.29 34.41 -8.12
N LYS A 68 24.80 35.61 -7.78
CA LYS A 68 25.69 36.74 -7.39
C LYS A 68 24.95 37.97 -6.83
N SER A 69 25.70 38.75 -6.07
CA SER A 69 25.30 39.93 -5.28
C SER A 69 24.86 41.17 -6.07
N SER A 70 23.89 41.93 -5.54
CA SER A 70 24.11 43.35 -5.22
C SER A 70 23.05 43.87 -4.21
N SER A 71 23.40 44.95 -3.51
CA SER A 71 22.72 45.49 -2.32
C SER A 71 21.74 46.63 -2.62
N THR A 72 20.63 46.70 -1.89
CA THR A 72 20.10 47.96 -1.30
C THR A 72 19.12 47.67 -0.16
N ASP A 73 19.26 48.40 0.95
CA ASP A 73 18.31 48.41 2.08
C ASP A 73 16.95 49.03 1.71
N CYS A 74 15.86 48.56 2.33
CA CYS A 74 15.19 49.36 3.37
C CYS A 74 14.00 48.65 4.08
N CYS A 75 14.04 48.69 5.42
CA CYS A 75 12.91 48.78 6.35
C CYS A 75 11.81 47.69 6.36
N SER A 76 11.95 46.81 7.35
CA SER A 76 11.00 46.67 8.47
C SER A 76 9.49 46.72 8.20
N ASP A 77 8.81 45.58 8.37
CA ASP A 77 7.70 45.56 9.33
C ASP A 77 7.45 44.17 9.94
N LYS A 78 6.87 44.14 11.14
CA LYS A 78 6.56 42.90 11.88
C LYS A 78 5.12 42.48 11.62
N VAL A 79 4.91 41.25 11.16
CA VAL A 79 3.63 40.53 11.39
C VAL A 79 3.95 39.14 11.96
N LYS A 80 3.34 38.84 13.10
CA LYS A 80 3.21 37.47 13.60
C LYS A 80 1.88 36.95 13.08
N ASP A 81 1.84 35.75 12.52
CA ASP A 81 0.60 34.99 12.38
C ASP A 81 0.82 33.55 12.85
N GLU A 82 0.53 33.32 14.13
CA GLU A 82 0.25 31.99 14.66
C GLU A 82 -1.18 31.62 14.26
N GLN A 83 -1.37 30.98 13.09
CA GLN A 83 -2.68 30.40 12.76
C GLN A 83 -2.89 29.08 13.50
N LYS A 84 -3.31 29.20 14.76
CA LYS A 84 -4.13 28.16 15.40
C LYS A 84 -5.42 27.99 14.60
N PHE A 85 -5.63 26.82 14.03
CA PHE A 85 -6.95 26.44 13.53
C PHE A 85 -7.76 25.81 14.67
N ASP A 86 -8.71 26.59 15.20
CA ASP A 86 -9.74 26.07 16.11
C ASP A 86 -10.64 25.08 15.35
N PHE A 87 -10.73 23.86 15.86
CA PHE A 87 -11.65 22.84 15.34
C PHE A 87 -13.08 23.16 15.82
N GLN A 88 -13.81 23.99 15.07
CA GLN A 88 -15.21 24.29 15.37
C GLN A 88 -16.07 23.03 15.22
N GLN A 89 -16.72 22.62 16.31
CA GLN A 89 -17.77 21.60 16.30
C GLN A 89 -18.93 22.06 15.42
N GLY A 90 -19.31 21.27 14.42
CA GLY A 90 -20.39 21.63 13.50
C GLY A 90 -20.68 20.56 12.46
N GLY A 91 -21.40 19.52 12.86
CA GLY A 91 -21.92 18.49 11.95
C GLY A 91 -21.84 17.09 12.56
N ASP A 92 -22.96 16.59 13.07
CA ASP A 92 -23.08 15.21 13.54
C ASP A 92 -22.77 14.25 12.39
N CYS A 93 -21.64 13.56 12.48
CA CYS A 93 -21.36 12.39 11.69
C CYS A 93 -21.76 11.18 12.52
N ASP A 94 -22.92 10.58 12.21
CA ASP A 94 -23.33 9.28 12.72
C ASP A 94 -22.35 8.19 12.25
N CYS A 95 -21.22 8.07 12.96
CA CYS A 95 -20.41 6.88 12.97
C CYS A 95 -20.94 5.97 14.09
N GLU A 96 -21.70 4.94 13.72
CA GLU A 96 -22.10 3.92 14.68
C GLU A 96 -20.85 3.30 15.31
N GLN A 97 -20.66 3.53 16.61
CA GLN A 97 -19.57 2.93 17.37
C GLN A 97 -19.77 1.41 17.46
N LEU A 98 -18.85 0.64 16.90
CA LEU A 98 -18.73 -0.79 17.17
C LEU A 98 -18.23 -0.98 18.61
N ASN A 99 -19.16 -0.99 19.57
CA ASN A 99 -18.90 -1.28 20.97
C ASN A 99 -18.62 -2.78 21.20
N ILE A 100 -17.43 -3.24 20.78
CA ILE A 100 -16.92 -4.57 21.13
C ILE A 100 -16.31 -4.50 22.55
N ALA A 101 -17.18 -4.49 23.56
CA ALA A 101 -16.77 -4.50 24.96
C ALA A 101 -16.25 -5.89 25.36
N SER A 102 -14.95 -6.03 25.55
CA SER A 102 -14.31 -7.28 25.99
C SER A 102 -14.73 -7.64 27.41
N LYS A 103 -15.27 -8.86 27.59
CA LYS A 103 -15.81 -9.33 28.87
C LYS A 103 -14.87 -10.31 29.56
N CYS A 104 -13.70 -9.83 29.98
CA CYS A 104 -12.69 -10.61 30.70
C CYS A 104 -12.10 -9.87 31.92
N ALA A 105 -12.74 -9.97 33.08
CA ALA A 105 -12.08 -9.92 34.40
C ALA A 105 -13.01 -10.39 35.53
N SER A 106 -12.39 -10.83 36.64
CA SER A 106 -12.97 -11.14 37.97
C SER A 106 -14.14 -12.14 38.03
N LEU A 107 -13.78 -13.43 38.08
CA LEU A 107 -14.43 -14.36 39.01
C LEU A 107 -14.06 -13.95 40.44
N ASP A 108 -15.04 -13.80 41.34
CA ASP A 108 -14.85 -14.25 42.72
C ASP A 108 -16.18 -14.60 43.41
N ARG A 109 -16.10 -15.43 44.46
CA ARG A 109 -17.24 -15.98 45.21
C ARG A 109 -17.74 -15.04 46.29
N THR A 110 -19.05 -15.06 46.58
CA THR A 110 -19.57 -15.46 47.91
C THR A 110 -21.09 -15.69 47.88
N GLN A 111 -21.56 -16.53 48.80
CA GLN A 111 -22.98 -16.88 49.00
C GLN A 111 -23.64 -15.86 49.95
N PHE A 112 -24.97 -15.71 49.89
CA PHE A 112 -25.86 -15.83 51.07
C PHE A 112 -27.33 -15.96 50.66
N GLU A 113 -28.17 -16.45 51.58
CA GLU A 113 -29.49 -17.05 51.34
C GLU A 113 -30.68 -16.18 51.83
N ASN A 114 -31.89 -16.56 51.37
CA ASN A 114 -33.23 -16.29 51.94
C ASN A 114 -33.75 -14.82 51.87
N ASP A 115 -35.07 -14.55 51.86
CA ASP A 115 -36.21 -15.37 52.33
C ASP A 115 -37.52 -15.15 51.54
N GLU A 116 -38.54 -15.97 51.82
CA GLU A 116 -39.84 -16.10 51.13
C GLU A 116 -40.79 -14.89 51.31
N THR A 117 -41.61 -14.53 50.32
CA THR A 117 -43.02 -15.00 50.09
C THR A 117 -43.65 -14.07 48.99
N VAL A 118 -44.87 -14.19 48.45
CA VAL A 118 -46.12 -14.95 48.71
C VAL A 118 -46.62 -15.57 47.36
N LYS A 119 -47.82 -16.18 47.30
CA LYS A 119 -48.39 -16.88 46.13
C LYS A 119 -49.67 -16.24 45.57
N SER A 120 -49.89 -16.34 44.25
CA SER A 120 -51.16 -16.70 43.54
C SER A 120 -51.19 -16.11 42.11
N SER A 121 -51.52 -16.81 41.01
CA SER A 121 -51.72 -18.24 40.74
C SER A 121 -51.78 -18.53 39.22
N LYS A 122 -51.70 -19.83 38.82
CA LYS A 122 -52.06 -20.44 37.51
C LYS A 122 -51.09 -20.36 36.30
N SER A 123 -50.32 -21.44 36.16
CA SER A 123 -50.10 -22.28 34.94
C SER A 123 -49.84 -21.65 33.56
N HIS A 124 -48.57 -21.75 33.14
CA HIS A 124 -47.97 -22.15 31.85
C HIS A 124 -48.86 -22.53 30.63
N PRO A 125 -48.35 -22.41 29.36
CA PRO A 125 -46.95 -22.70 29.00
C PRO A 125 -46.18 -21.68 28.13
N GLN A 126 -44.90 -22.03 27.97
CA GLN A 126 -43.85 -21.52 27.08
C GLN A 126 -44.31 -20.72 25.86
N GLY A 127 -43.83 -19.48 25.77
CA GLY A 127 -43.76 -18.72 24.52
C GLY A 127 -42.32 -18.72 23.99
N GLU A 128 -42.02 -19.59 23.04
CA GLU A 128 -40.93 -19.32 22.09
C GLU A 128 -41.31 -18.05 21.33
N TYR A 129 -40.44 -17.04 21.32
CA TYR A 129 -40.59 -15.90 20.41
C TYR A 129 -40.15 -16.34 19.01
N LEU A 130 -41.01 -17.13 18.37
CA LEU A 130 -40.96 -17.42 16.95
C LEU A 130 -40.97 -16.10 16.17
N CYS A 131 -39.88 -15.86 15.44
CA CYS A 131 -39.83 -14.78 14.46
C CYS A 131 -40.81 -15.12 13.32
N ASN A 132 -41.97 -14.46 13.29
CA ASN A 132 -42.94 -14.65 12.22
C ASN A 132 -42.39 -14.07 10.91
N ASN A 133 -42.26 -14.93 9.90
CA ASN A 133 -41.75 -14.60 8.57
C ASN A 133 -42.71 -13.67 7.80
N HIS A 134 -42.58 -12.35 8.00
CA HIS A 134 -43.00 -11.37 7.00
C HIS A 134 -42.21 -10.04 7.12
N CYS A 135 -40.96 -10.08 6.66
CA CYS A 135 -40.18 -8.87 6.39
C CYS A 135 -39.33 -9.07 5.11
N GLU A 136 -40.01 -9.12 3.97
CA GLU A 136 -39.36 -9.03 2.65
C GLU A 136 -38.98 -7.57 2.36
N ASN A 137 -38.01 -7.03 3.11
CA ASN A 137 -37.24 -5.83 2.79
C ASN A 137 -35.99 -5.73 3.70
N LEU A 138 -34.82 -6.04 3.12
CA LEU A 138 -33.43 -5.80 3.57
C LEU A 138 -33.13 -5.86 5.09
N CYS A 139 -32.56 -6.99 5.53
CA CYS A 139 -32.19 -7.24 6.92
C CYS A 139 -30.79 -6.66 7.28
N VAL A 140 -30.71 -5.36 7.57
CA VAL A 140 -29.47 -4.71 8.06
C VAL A 140 -28.88 -5.44 9.29
N CYS A 141 -29.73 -6.05 10.12
CA CYS A 141 -29.33 -6.79 11.31
C CYS A 141 -28.63 -8.14 11.04
N SER A 142 -28.82 -8.79 9.89
CA SER A 142 -28.04 -9.99 9.55
C SER A 142 -26.63 -9.61 9.11
N ASP A 143 -26.53 -8.56 8.31
CA ASP A 143 -25.28 -8.18 7.65
C ASP A 143 -24.30 -7.60 8.67
N LYS A 144 -24.78 -6.80 9.63
CA LYS A 144 -23.98 -6.32 10.76
C LYS A 144 -23.43 -7.47 11.64
N ARG A 145 -24.27 -8.43 12.02
CA ARG A 145 -23.84 -9.61 12.82
C ARG A 145 -22.87 -10.51 12.05
N LYS A 146 -23.05 -10.63 10.73
CA LYS A 146 -22.12 -11.38 9.88
C LYS A 146 -20.76 -10.66 9.84
N PHE A 147 -20.74 -9.36 9.59
CA PHE A 147 -19.51 -8.57 9.57
C PHE A 147 -18.74 -8.62 10.89
N GLU A 148 -19.43 -8.51 12.03
CA GLU A 148 -18.83 -8.69 13.37
C GLU A 148 -18.21 -10.10 13.54
N SER A 149 -18.86 -11.14 13.02
CA SER A 149 -18.34 -12.51 13.02
C SER A 149 -17.14 -12.68 12.08
N ASP A 150 -17.17 -12.08 10.89
CA ASP A 150 -16.09 -12.16 9.89
C ASP A 150 -14.82 -11.46 10.43
N ILE A 151 -14.96 -10.31 11.09
CA ILE A 151 -13.87 -9.62 11.80
C ILE A 151 -13.31 -10.51 12.93
N GLN A 152 -14.16 -11.11 13.77
CA GLN A 152 -13.68 -11.97 14.86
C GLN A 152 -12.93 -13.20 14.34
N LEU A 153 -13.36 -13.78 13.21
CA LEU A 153 -12.63 -14.88 12.55
C LEU A 153 -11.27 -14.41 12.04
N PHE A 154 -11.20 -13.27 11.37
CA PHE A 154 -9.94 -12.67 10.90
C PHE A 154 -8.96 -12.43 12.06
N ILE A 155 -9.41 -11.83 13.17
CA ILE A 155 -8.58 -11.59 14.36
C ILE A 155 -8.07 -12.92 14.94
N ASN A 156 -8.95 -13.91 15.11
CA ASN A 156 -8.54 -15.23 15.62
C ASN A 156 -7.50 -15.90 14.70
N GLU A 157 -7.62 -15.71 13.38
CA GLU A 157 -6.70 -16.27 12.40
C GLU A 157 -5.32 -15.59 12.48
N VAL A 158 -5.27 -14.25 12.56
CA VAL A 158 -4.02 -13.50 12.79
C VAL A 158 -3.36 -13.92 14.11
N LEU A 159 -4.12 -13.94 15.21
CA LEU A 159 -3.60 -14.35 16.53
C LEU A 159 -3.12 -15.81 16.58
N SER A 160 -3.62 -16.69 15.70
CA SER A 160 -3.16 -18.08 15.61
C SER A 160 -1.79 -18.25 14.96
N GLN A 161 -1.32 -17.22 14.23
CA GLN A 161 -0.03 -17.22 13.51
C GLN A 161 0.98 -16.23 14.09
N LEU A 162 0.54 -15.32 14.98
CA LEU A 162 1.38 -14.27 15.55
C LEU A 162 2.17 -14.79 16.75
N GLU A 163 3.48 -14.96 16.59
CA GLU A 163 4.40 -15.29 17.68
C GLU A 163 4.95 -14.01 18.34
N GLU A 164 4.99 -13.97 19.68
CA GLU A 164 5.61 -12.87 20.44
C GLU A 164 7.07 -13.21 20.80
N PRO A 165 8.02 -12.25 20.73
CA PRO A 165 7.85 -10.85 20.32
C PRO A 165 7.82 -10.67 18.80
N TYR A 166 7.04 -9.71 18.32
CA TYR A 166 6.94 -9.37 16.89
C TYR A 166 7.25 -7.89 16.60
N ILE A 167 7.52 -7.62 15.31
CA ILE A 167 7.71 -6.28 14.74
C ILE A 167 6.47 -5.96 13.89
N LEU A 168 5.92 -4.77 14.04
CA LEU A 168 4.85 -4.26 13.19
C LEU A 168 5.46 -3.33 12.14
N ASP A 169 5.36 -3.69 10.86
CA ASP A 169 5.73 -2.81 9.75
C ASP A 169 4.46 -2.20 9.13
N ILE A 170 4.55 -0.94 8.68
CA ILE A 170 3.42 -0.20 8.12
C ILE A 170 3.90 0.60 6.90
N ASP A 171 3.55 0.14 5.71
CA ASP A 171 3.81 0.88 4.48
C ASP A 171 2.75 1.97 4.28
N MET A 172 3.18 3.21 4.05
CA MET A 172 2.26 4.34 3.88
C MET A 172 1.56 4.34 2.52
N ASP A 173 2.15 3.71 1.51
CA ASP A 173 1.57 3.59 0.17
C ASP A 173 0.33 2.69 0.12
N PHE A 174 0.16 1.77 1.08
CA PHE A 174 -1.10 1.02 1.28
C PHE A 174 -2.31 1.95 1.42
N PHE A 175 -2.15 3.11 2.06
CA PHE A 175 -3.25 4.07 2.25
C PHE A 175 -3.51 4.92 1.00
N SER A 176 -2.52 5.09 0.13
CA SER A 176 -2.58 5.89 -1.09
C SER A 176 -1.30 5.61 -1.87
N THR A 177 -1.38 5.01 -3.06
CA THR A 177 -0.22 4.59 -3.85
C THR A 177 -0.14 5.28 -5.21
N LEU A 178 1.08 5.61 -5.63
CA LEU A 178 1.43 6.13 -6.95
C LEU A 178 2.53 5.24 -7.55
N ASN A 179 2.48 5.03 -8.86
CA ASN A 179 3.67 4.64 -9.62
C ASN A 179 4.33 5.96 -10.08
N PRO A 180 5.51 6.34 -9.54
CA PRO A 180 6.14 7.62 -9.84
C PRO A 180 6.51 7.74 -11.32
N PHE A 181 7.00 6.63 -11.90
CA PHE A 181 7.42 6.54 -13.30
C PHE A 181 6.26 6.70 -14.29
N LYS A 182 5.05 6.28 -13.92
CA LYS A 182 3.86 6.41 -14.78
C LYS A 182 3.58 7.86 -15.18
N THR A 183 3.97 8.84 -14.36
CA THR A 183 3.77 10.27 -14.65
C THR A 183 4.66 10.82 -15.76
N MET A 184 5.72 10.09 -16.15
CA MET A 184 6.70 10.51 -17.17
C MET A 184 6.26 10.22 -18.61
N PHE A 185 5.21 9.40 -18.77
CA PHE A 185 4.71 8.87 -20.03
C PHE A 185 3.26 9.31 -20.27
N SER A 186 2.87 9.50 -21.54
CA SER A 186 1.44 9.48 -21.88
C SER A 186 0.87 8.09 -21.62
N LYS A 187 -0.46 7.97 -21.52
CA LYS A 187 -1.14 6.69 -21.35
C LYS A 187 -0.76 5.69 -22.45
N GLU A 188 -0.70 6.16 -23.70
CA GLU A 188 -0.33 5.38 -24.87
C GLU A 188 1.15 4.99 -24.88
N GLU A 189 2.04 5.88 -24.43
CA GLU A 189 3.47 5.60 -24.29
C GLU A 189 3.74 4.58 -23.18
N PHE A 190 3.04 4.67 -22.04
CA PHE A 190 3.16 3.72 -20.93
C PHE A 190 2.64 2.33 -21.30
N GLU A 191 1.49 2.25 -21.98
CA GLU A 191 0.96 0.99 -22.52
C GLU A 191 1.84 0.41 -23.65
N ALA A 192 2.62 1.23 -24.36
CA ALA A 192 3.62 0.75 -25.30
C ALA A 192 4.86 0.22 -24.58
N LEU A 193 5.38 0.94 -23.57
CA LEU A 193 6.50 0.51 -22.73
C LEU A 193 6.21 -0.84 -22.06
N LYS A 194 5.01 -0.98 -21.48
CA LYS A 194 4.54 -2.20 -20.81
C LYS A 194 4.65 -3.46 -21.67
N ARG A 195 4.37 -3.37 -22.98
CA ARG A 195 4.45 -4.53 -23.89
C ARG A 195 5.87 -5.06 -24.09
N PHE A 196 6.89 -4.22 -23.89
CA PHE A 196 8.28 -4.69 -23.93
C PHE A 196 8.65 -5.44 -22.64
N TYR A 197 8.12 -4.99 -21.50
CA TYR A 197 8.40 -5.55 -20.16
C TYR A 197 7.34 -6.56 -19.68
N GLU A 198 6.40 -6.97 -20.51
CA GLU A 198 5.34 -7.89 -20.10
C GLU A 198 5.90 -9.28 -19.78
N PHE A 199 5.45 -9.88 -18.67
CA PHE A 199 5.83 -11.25 -18.34
C PHE A 199 5.21 -12.24 -19.35
N PRO A 200 5.96 -13.25 -19.82
CA PRO A 200 5.42 -14.21 -20.77
C PRO A 200 4.19 -14.95 -20.21
N GLN A 201 3.16 -15.10 -21.05
CA GLN A 201 2.05 -16.00 -20.73
C GLN A 201 2.57 -17.42 -20.57
N VAL A 202 2.00 -18.15 -19.60
CA VAL A 202 2.38 -19.52 -19.25
C VAL A 202 1.16 -20.42 -19.45
N ASP A 203 1.33 -21.52 -20.19
CA ASP A 203 0.23 -22.42 -20.56
C ASP A 203 -0.23 -23.30 -19.38
N SER A 204 0.63 -23.52 -18.39
CA SER A 204 0.33 -24.21 -17.13
C SER A 204 0.98 -23.49 -15.94
N HIS A 205 0.56 -23.85 -14.72
CA HIS A 205 1.22 -23.41 -13.49
C HIS A 205 2.15 -24.49 -12.91
N GLU A 206 2.66 -25.39 -13.76
CA GLU A 206 3.69 -26.36 -13.37
C GLU A 206 5.08 -25.68 -13.33
N GLU A 207 5.91 -26.10 -12.37
CA GLU A 207 7.22 -25.52 -12.10
C GLU A 207 8.14 -25.36 -13.34
N PRO A 208 8.23 -26.34 -14.28
CA PRO A 208 9.08 -26.21 -15.46
C PRO A 208 8.63 -25.10 -16.43
N ASP A 209 7.32 -24.88 -16.58
CA ASP A 209 6.79 -23.86 -17.48
C ASP A 209 6.97 -22.46 -16.88
N ILE A 210 6.81 -22.35 -15.56
CA ILE A 210 7.09 -21.12 -14.79
C ILE A 210 8.60 -20.77 -14.87
N MET A 211 9.48 -21.76 -14.76
CA MET A 211 10.93 -21.59 -14.94
C MET A 211 11.29 -21.06 -16.33
N ASP A 212 10.76 -21.68 -17.38
CA ASP A 212 11.00 -21.26 -18.76
C ASP A 212 10.46 -19.83 -19.02
N ALA A 213 9.28 -19.49 -18.50
CA ALA A 213 8.74 -18.14 -18.58
C ALA A 213 9.60 -17.10 -17.83
N SER A 214 10.06 -17.43 -16.61
CA SER A 214 10.93 -16.55 -15.80
C SER A 214 12.30 -16.33 -16.46
N GLN A 215 12.91 -17.38 -16.99
CA GLN A 215 14.18 -17.28 -17.72
C GLN A 215 14.02 -16.47 -19.02
N ARG A 216 12.95 -16.70 -19.79
CA ARG A 216 12.64 -15.88 -20.98
C ARG A 216 12.37 -14.41 -20.63
N HIS A 217 11.69 -14.14 -19.51
CA HIS A 217 11.45 -12.78 -19.04
C HIS A 217 12.76 -12.08 -18.68
N LYS A 218 13.62 -12.73 -17.90
CA LYS A 218 14.95 -12.24 -17.54
C LYS A 218 15.83 -11.94 -18.75
N GLU A 219 15.94 -12.87 -19.70
CA GLU A 219 16.71 -12.66 -20.94
C GLU A 219 16.16 -11.48 -21.77
N ASN A 220 14.85 -11.28 -21.74
CA ASN A 220 14.20 -10.13 -22.37
C ASN A 220 14.55 -8.82 -21.64
N VAL A 221 14.43 -8.76 -20.31
CA VAL A 221 14.81 -7.58 -19.51
C VAL A 221 16.29 -7.22 -19.72
N GLU A 222 17.21 -8.19 -19.66
CA GLU A 222 18.64 -8.01 -19.94
C GLU A 222 18.89 -7.50 -21.38
N ARG A 223 18.04 -7.86 -22.36
CA ARG A 223 18.10 -7.36 -23.73
C ARG A 223 17.60 -5.92 -23.85
N LEU A 224 16.57 -5.53 -23.09
CA LEU A 224 16.07 -4.15 -23.03
C LEU A 224 17.09 -3.23 -22.34
N GLU A 225 17.68 -3.67 -21.22
CA GLU A 225 18.76 -2.95 -20.53
C GLU A 225 19.96 -2.70 -21.45
N ARG A 226 20.45 -3.74 -22.15
CA ARG A 226 21.52 -3.61 -23.16
C ARG A 226 21.16 -2.64 -24.30
N THR A 227 19.89 -2.54 -24.65
CA THR A 227 19.41 -1.60 -25.68
C THR A 227 19.47 -0.15 -25.17
N LEU A 228 19.12 0.09 -23.90
CA LEU A 228 19.21 1.40 -23.26
C LEU A 228 20.67 1.83 -23.04
N ASN A 229 21.52 0.91 -22.59
CA ASN A 229 22.96 1.15 -22.44
C ASN A 229 23.62 1.50 -23.79
N PHE A 230 23.28 0.80 -24.87
CA PHE A 230 23.75 1.13 -26.23
C PHE A 230 23.28 2.53 -26.67
N LEU A 231 22.04 2.92 -26.37
CA LEU A 231 21.56 4.26 -26.67
C LEU A 231 22.37 5.32 -25.89
N ASN A 232 22.53 5.14 -24.58
CA ASN A 232 23.28 6.03 -23.70
C ASN A 232 24.75 6.22 -24.16
N GLU A 233 25.43 5.12 -24.53
CA GLU A 233 26.80 5.18 -25.09
C GLU A 233 26.87 5.87 -26.46
N SER A 234 25.79 5.84 -27.25
CA SER A 234 25.72 6.48 -28.57
C SER A 234 25.42 7.99 -28.52
N GLU A 235 24.97 8.53 -27.38
CA GLU A 235 24.69 9.97 -27.21
C GLU A 235 25.99 10.78 -27.02
N GLY A 236 26.83 10.82 -28.06
CA GLY A 236 28.06 11.62 -28.08
C GLY A 236 29.04 11.34 -29.22
N ASP A 237 28.87 10.24 -29.97
CA ASP A 237 29.75 9.87 -31.08
C ASP A 237 29.04 10.06 -32.43
N ASP A 238 29.32 11.18 -33.09
CA ASP A 238 28.81 11.55 -34.42
C ASP A 238 29.53 10.79 -35.56
N SER A 239 30.33 9.76 -35.24
CA SER A 239 31.02 8.93 -36.22
C SER A 239 30.25 7.64 -36.55
N ASP A 240 29.87 7.50 -37.82
CA ASP A 240 29.25 6.31 -38.44
C ASP A 240 30.19 5.08 -38.39
N THR A 241 30.45 4.54 -37.19
CA THR A 241 31.07 3.23 -37.03
C THR A 241 30.03 2.23 -36.52
N GLU A 242 29.47 1.47 -37.46
CA GLU A 242 28.52 0.36 -37.22
C GLU A 242 29.13 -0.76 -36.35
N LYS A 243 29.26 -0.53 -35.05
CA LYS A 243 29.41 -1.58 -34.05
C LYS A 243 28.01 -2.06 -33.67
N GLN A 244 27.41 -2.92 -34.49
CA GLN A 244 26.15 -3.56 -34.09
C GLN A 244 26.41 -4.48 -32.88
N PRO A 245 25.85 -4.19 -31.68
CA PRO A 245 25.96 -5.11 -30.55
C PRO A 245 25.11 -6.36 -30.83
N PRO A 246 25.55 -7.59 -30.51
CA PRO A 246 24.92 -8.81 -31.04
C PRO A 246 23.50 -9.16 -30.52
N SER A 247 22.87 -8.33 -29.68
CA SER A 247 21.64 -8.69 -28.97
C SER A 247 20.94 -7.46 -28.35
N ILE A 248 20.43 -6.57 -29.20
CA ILE A 248 19.55 -5.45 -28.82
C ILE A 248 18.14 -5.65 -29.40
N ASP A 249 17.13 -4.99 -28.83
CA ASP A 249 15.78 -4.97 -29.40
C ASP A 249 15.56 -3.72 -30.26
N LEU A 250 15.45 -3.92 -31.58
CA LEU A 250 15.30 -2.83 -32.54
C LEU A 250 13.95 -2.10 -32.41
N GLY A 251 12.88 -2.81 -32.04
CA GLY A 251 11.55 -2.22 -31.86
C GLY A 251 11.50 -1.34 -30.62
N PHE A 252 12.14 -1.79 -29.53
CA PHE A 252 12.30 -0.99 -28.33
C PHE A 252 13.21 0.22 -28.58
N MET A 253 14.32 0.05 -29.31
CA MET A 253 15.19 1.16 -29.70
C MET A 253 14.44 2.23 -30.51
N GLU A 254 13.60 1.84 -31.47
CA GLU A 254 12.78 2.79 -32.23
C GLU A 254 11.74 3.49 -31.35
N PHE A 255 11.07 2.76 -30.46
CA PHE A 255 10.15 3.32 -29.47
C PHE A 255 10.83 4.37 -28.57
N ILE A 256 11.99 4.05 -28.00
CA ILE A 256 12.74 4.96 -27.12
C ILE A 256 13.27 6.18 -27.88
N LYS A 257 13.79 6.03 -29.10
CA LYS A 257 14.19 7.18 -29.94
C LYS A 257 13.00 8.10 -30.23
N LYS A 258 11.83 7.55 -30.56
CA LYS A 258 10.61 8.34 -30.78
C LYS A 258 10.10 9.03 -29.51
N TRP A 259 10.19 8.35 -28.37
CA TRP A 259 9.82 8.89 -27.05
C TRP A 259 10.76 10.00 -26.58
N ARG A 260 12.05 9.90 -26.93
CA ARG A 260 13.05 10.95 -26.77
C ARG A 260 12.76 12.15 -27.66
N ASP A 261 12.62 11.93 -28.95
CA ASP A 261 12.60 13.02 -29.92
C ASP A 261 11.33 13.89 -29.79
N SER A 262 10.29 13.41 -29.08
CA SER A 262 9.11 14.19 -28.65
C SER A 262 9.34 15.06 -27.40
N ARG A 263 10.45 14.88 -26.69
CA ARG A 263 10.86 15.59 -25.45
C ARG A 263 12.16 16.34 -25.69
N HIS A 264 12.15 17.67 -25.53
CA HIS A 264 13.37 18.49 -25.69
C HIS A 264 14.24 18.49 -24.41
N GLU A 265 14.39 17.34 -23.76
CA GLU A 265 15.10 17.15 -22.50
C GLU A 265 16.05 15.96 -22.59
N LEU A 266 17.07 15.92 -21.72
CA LEU A 266 17.96 14.76 -21.58
C LEU A 266 17.16 13.57 -21.01
N ILE A 267 17.40 12.37 -21.53
CA ILE A 267 16.82 11.15 -20.97
C ILE A 267 17.72 10.59 -19.88
N ASP A 268 17.10 10.24 -18.76
CA ASP A 268 17.65 9.26 -17.84
C ASP A 268 17.21 7.86 -18.28
N TYR A 269 18.14 7.11 -18.88
CA TYR A 269 17.87 5.77 -19.41
C TYR A 269 17.70 4.71 -18.30
N GLU A 270 18.28 4.94 -17.11
CA GLU A 270 18.10 4.08 -15.94
C GLU A 270 16.66 4.25 -15.41
N MET A 271 16.18 5.49 -15.30
CA MET A 271 14.80 5.81 -14.96
C MET A 271 13.79 5.22 -15.96
N VAL A 272 14.09 5.20 -17.26
CA VAL A 272 13.27 4.51 -18.27
C VAL A 272 13.25 2.98 -18.06
N HIS A 273 14.37 2.39 -17.63
CA HIS A 273 14.42 0.97 -17.30
C HIS A 273 13.56 0.65 -16.06
N SER A 274 13.70 1.44 -14.98
CA SER A 274 12.87 1.33 -13.78
C SER A 274 11.38 1.51 -14.08
N ALA A 275 11.04 2.45 -14.98
CA ALA A 275 9.67 2.65 -15.45
C ALA A 275 9.09 1.39 -16.12
N GLY A 276 9.89 0.71 -16.95
CA GLY A 276 9.52 -0.53 -17.63
C GLY A 276 9.26 -1.67 -16.65
N MET A 277 10.21 -1.91 -15.75
CA MET A 277 10.13 -2.93 -14.70
C MET A 277 8.93 -2.75 -13.76
N THR A 278 8.45 -1.52 -13.59
CA THR A 278 7.34 -1.19 -12.67
C THR A 278 5.98 -1.03 -13.37
N THR A 279 5.85 -1.37 -14.66
CA THR A 279 4.60 -1.15 -15.43
C THR A 279 3.36 -1.92 -14.93
N THR A 280 3.55 -2.89 -14.04
CA THR A 280 2.49 -3.67 -13.36
C THR A 280 2.07 -3.11 -11.99
N LEU A 281 2.82 -2.16 -11.41
CA LEU A 281 2.54 -1.65 -10.07
C LEU A 281 1.19 -0.91 -9.98
N PRO A 282 0.48 -1.03 -8.84
CA PRO A 282 -0.81 -0.38 -8.64
C PRO A 282 -0.68 1.15 -8.62
N VAL A 283 -1.77 1.83 -8.95
CA VAL A 283 -1.91 3.29 -8.78
C VAL A 283 -3.29 3.58 -8.23
N HIS A 284 -3.37 4.12 -7.02
CA HIS A 284 -4.62 4.46 -6.36
C HIS A 284 -4.40 5.62 -5.38
N ILE A 285 -4.69 6.84 -5.83
CA ILE A 285 -4.62 8.04 -4.99
C ILE A 285 -5.93 8.17 -4.22
N THR A 286 -5.92 7.68 -2.98
CA THR A 286 -7.03 7.79 -2.03
C THR A 286 -7.22 9.23 -1.53
N ASP A 287 -8.47 9.65 -1.34
CA ASP A 287 -8.77 10.96 -0.75
C ASP A 287 -8.60 10.97 0.78
N LYS A 288 -8.50 12.18 1.36
CA LYS A 288 -8.20 12.39 2.78
C LYS A 288 -9.26 11.81 3.74
N ARG A 289 -10.52 11.72 3.33
CA ARG A 289 -11.60 11.15 4.14
C ARG A 289 -11.45 9.63 4.21
N ASP A 290 -11.20 8.99 3.09
CA ASP A 290 -11.10 7.53 3.04
C ASP A 290 -9.76 7.04 3.62
N ILE A 291 -8.67 7.80 3.48
CA ILE A 291 -7.43 7.60 4.27
C ILE A 291 -7.71 7.59 5.78
N ALA A 292 -8.49 8.57 6.28
CA ALA A 292 -8.83 8.63 7.70
C ALA A 292 -9.70 7.45 8.15
N ILE A 293 -10.57 6.92 7.29
CA ILE A 293 -11.36 5.71 7.56
C ILE A 293 -10.46 4.46 7.60
N MET A 294 -9.54 4.31 6.66
CA MET A 294 -8.58 3.20 6.62
C MET A 294 -7.70 3.20 7.87
N ILE A 295 -7.13 4.35 8.24
CA ILE A 295 -6.30 4.48 9.46
C ILE A 295 -7.12 4.23 10.72
N LYS A 296 -8.39 4.64 10.78
CA LYS A 296 -9.28 4.33 11.92
C LYS A 296 -9.60 2.84 12.02
N THR A 297 -9.68 2.14 10.89
CA THR A 297 -9.86 0.68 10.87
C THR A 297 -8.58 -0.04 11.31
N LEU A 298 -7.40 0.46 10.92
CA LEU A 298 -6.11 0.00 11.47
C LEU A 298 -6.06 0.23 12.99
N GLU A 299 -6.46 1.40 13.50
CA GLU A 299 -6.49 1.68 14.95
C GLU A 299 -7.32 0.63 15.71
N GLN A 300 -8.49 0.26 15.17
CA GLN A 300 -9.34 -0.80 15.73
C GLN A 300 -8.68 -2.17 15.70
N LEU A 301 -7.99 -2.53 14.62
CA LEU A 301 -7.21 -3.77 14.52
C LEU A 301 -6.07 -3.80 15.56
N LEU A 302 -5.30 -2.73 15.68
CA LEU A 302 -4.17 -2.63 16.61
C LEU A 302 -4.58 -2.70 18.08
N PHE A 303 -5.81 -2.30 18.44
CA PHE A 303 -6.37 -2.51 19.77
C PHE A 303 -6.72 -3.98 20.09
N LEU A 304 -6.83 -4.85 19.09
CA LEU A 304 -7.18 -6.27 19.23
C LEU A 304 -5.97 -7.21 19.13
N LEU A 305 -4.80 -6.70 18.72
CA LEU A 305 -3.54 -7.44 18.65
C LEU A 305 -2.69 -7.20 19.92
N PRO A 306 -1.79 -8.14 20.28
CA PRO A 306 -0.77 -7.91 21.30
C PRO A 306 0.09 -6.68 20.97
N LYS A 307 0.80 -6.12 21.96
CA LYS A 307 1.63 -4.94 21.72
C LYS A 307 2.89 -5.34 20.92
N PRO A 308 3.19 -4.72 19.76
CA PRO A 308 4.44 -4.97 19.03
C PRO A 308 5.64 -4.49 19.84
N THR A 309 6.81 -5.11 19.61
CA THR A 309 8.06 -4.73 20.28
C THR A 309 8.75 -3.55 19.60
N ILE A 310 8.67 -3.49 18.27
CA ILE A 310 9.16 -2.41 17.43
C ILE A 310 8.07 -2.11 16.40
N ILE A 311 7.90 -0.83 16.07
CA ILE A 311 7.07 -0.39 14.95
C ILE A 311 7.96 0.30 13.93
N THR A 312 7.92 -0.16 12.68
CA THR A 312 8.54 0.48 11.53
C THR A 312 7.45 1.06 10.62
N ILE A 313 7.78 2.14 9.91
CA ILE A 313 6.87 2.80 8.98
C ILE A 313 7.68 3.16 7.74
N ALA A 314 7.34 2.58 6.58
CA ALA A 314 7.87 3.03 5.30
C ALA A 314 7.07 4.26 4.85
N ARG A 315 7.73 5.42 4.80
CA ARG A 315 7.10 6.68 4.35
C ARG A 315 6.95 6.76 2.82
N SER A 316 7.71 5.94 2.09
CA SER A 316 7.82 5.84 0.62
C SER A 316 7.68 7.19 -0.10
N SER A 317 8.46 8.18 0.36
CA SER A 317 8.35 9.59 -0.04
C SER A 317 9.59 10.13 -0.76
N VAL A 318 10.64 9.33 -0.84
CA VAL A 318 11.90 9.67 -1.54
C VAL A 318 11.88 9.03 -2.94
N ASP A 319 11.18 7.91 -3.04
CA ASP A 319 10.84 7.12 -4.21
C ASP A 319 9.41 7.41 -4.71
N ASP A 320 8.69 8.37 -4.12
CA ASP A 320 7.36 8.87 -4.54
C ASP A 320 6.23 7.81 -4.64
N TYR A 321 6.39 6.60 -4.08
CA TYR A 321 5.32 5.58 -4.07
C TYR A 321 4.12 5.98 -3.19
N THR A 322 4.36 6.70 -2.09
CA THR A 322 3.30 7.41 -1.35
C THR A 322 3.16 8.81 -1.96
N PRO A 323 1.98 9.21 -2.50
CA PRO A 323 1.83 10.47 -3.19
C PRO A 323 2.22 11.68 -2.32
N PRO A 324 3.00 12.65 -2.85
CA PRO A 324 3.37 13.87 -2.12
C PRO A 324 2.18 14.70 -1.60
N THR A 325 0.99 14.52 -2.18
CA THR A 325 -0.25 15.20 -1.78
C THR A 325 -0.95 14.58 -0.55
N SER A 326 -0.60 13.33 -0.20
CA SER A 326 -1.21 12.57 0.90
C SER A 326 -0.21 12.15 1.99
N VAL A 327 1.09 12.02 1.69
CA VAL A 327 2.15 11.55 2.59
C VAL A 327 2.10 12.14 4.01
N ASP A 328 2.08 13.47 4.15
CA ASP A 328 2.10 14.11 5.48
C ASP A 328 0.78 13.93 6.25
N VAL A 329 -0.35 13.77 5.54
CA VAL A 329 -1.65 13.50 6.14
C VAL A 329 -1.68 12.07 6.67
N ILE A 330 -1.25 11.10 5.85
CA ILE A 330 -1.14 9.69 6.24
C ILE A 330 -0.23 9.56 7.46
N GLN A 331 0.97 10.16 7.41
CA GLN A 331 1.93 10.12 8.53
C GLN A 331 1.34 10.72 9.82
N SER A 332 0.70 11.89 9.74
CA SER A 332 0.12 12.56 10.92
C SER A 332 -1.01 11.74 11.54
N CYS A 333 -1.87 11.15 10.70
CA CYS A 333 -2.94 10.28 11.14
C CYS A 333 -2.41 8.96 11.72
N LEU A 334 -1.37 8.36 11.13
CA LEU A 334 -0.73 7.14 11.64
C LEU A 334 -0.07 7.38 13.00
N ILE A 335 0.69 8.47 13.17
CA ILE A 335 1.28 8.81 14.48
C ILE A 335 0.18 8.94 15.55
N THR A 336 -0.91 9.66 15.24
CA THR A 336 -2.06 9.82 16.16
C THR A 336 -2.72 8.47 16.49
N CYS A 337 -2.85 7.58 15.50
CA CYS A 337 -3.37 6.22 15.66
C CYS A 337 -2.48 5.38 16.60
N LEU A 338 -1.16 5.32 16.34
CA LEU A 338 -0.21 4.56 17.15
C LEU A 338 -0.11 5.10 18.58
N GLU A 339 -0.07 6.43 18.73
CA GLU A 339 -0.19 7.08 20.04
C GLU A 339 -1.46 6.62 20.74
N ASN A 340 -2.62 6.63 20.06
CA ASN A 340 -3.88 6.19 20.65
C ASN A 340 -3.89 4.74 21.12
N CYS A 341 -3.32 3.82 20.33
CA CYS A 341 -3.27 2.40 20.64
C CYS A 341 -2.35 2.07 21.82
N TYR A 342 -1.18 2.72 21.91
CA TYR A 342 -0.09 2.23 22.76
C TYR A 342 0.35 3.18 23.88
N LYS A 343 -0.28 4.37 24.01
CA LYS A 343 -0.10 5.45 25.02
C LYS A 343 0.83 5.14 26.20
N GLU A 344 2.14 5.12 25.94
CA GLU A 344 3.24 5.31 26.88
C GLU A 344 4.56 5.14 26.09
N ASN A 345 5.32 6.23 25.94
CA ASN A 345 6.70 6.26 25.42
C ASN A 345 6.93 5.65 24.02
N ILE A 346 6.16 6.07 22.99
CA ILE A 346 6.61 5.89 21.60
C ILE A 346 7.70 6.94 21.32
N GLU A 347 8.96 6.51 21.31
CA GLU A 347 10.07 7.33 20.84
C GLU A 347 10.11 7.28 19.31
N LEU A 348 9.90 8.44 18.66
CA LEU A 348 9.86 8.55 17.20
C LEU A 348 11.25 8.91 16.66
N PHE A 349 11.77 8.09 15.75
CA PHE A 349 13.07 8.28 15.09
C PHE A 349 12.90 8.57 13.58
N PRO A 350 12.57 9.81 13.18
CA PRO A 350 12.26 10.16 11.80
C PRO A 350 13.54 10.30 10.93
N LYS A 351 14.16 9.17 10.56
CA LYS A 351 15.43 9.13 9.79
C LYS A 351 15.42 9.98 8.51
N TYR A 352 14.27 10.09 7.85
CA TYR A 352 14.08 10.90 6.63
C TYR A 352 14.24 12.42 6.82
N LYS A 353 14.53 12.89 8.04
CA LYS A 353 14.82 14.30 8.35
C LYS A 353 16.31 14.60 8.56
N ASP A 354 17.15 13.57 8.56
CA ASP A 354 18.60 13.66 8.73
C ASP A 354 19.35 13.64 7.37
N GLU A 355 18.59 13.64 6.26
CA GLU A 355 19.02 13.74 4.86
C GLU A 355 18.59 15.10 4.25
#